data_AF-X1PG16-F1
#
_entry.id   AF-X1PG16-F1
#
_cell.length_a   1.000
_cell.length_b   1.000
_cell.length_c   1.000
_cell.angle_alpha   90.00
_cell.angle_beta   90.00
_cell.angle_gamma   90.00
#
_symmetry.space_group_name_H-M   'P 1'
#
loop_
_entity.id
_entity.type
_entity.pdbx_description
1 polymer ?
#
loop_
_entity_poly.entity_id
_entity_poly.type
_entity_poly.pdbx_seq_one_letter_code
_entity_poly.pdbx_strand_id
1 'polypeptide(L)'
;DIRSVIGPRHKSWDSWKVGAAGTPIELNEGWLCIYHGVSYEKVYSLGVVMLDKDDPEKVLSRSEKPILKPTEDYERYGKVPNVVFSCGNVKVDGEVLIYYGGADSVLCVAAYELNELIPRK
;
A
#
# COMPACT_ATOMS: atom_id res chain seq x y z
N ASP A 1 -17.84 1.45 -18.53
CA ASP A 1 -17.83 2.49 -17.49
C ASP A 1 -16.67 2.31 -16.53
N ILE A 2 -16.09 3.41 -16.02
CA ILE A 2 -15.02 3.38 -15.03
C ILE A 2 -15.66 3.43 -13.64
N ARG A 3 -15.35 2.47 -12.78
CA ARG A 3 -15.86 2.39 -11.41
C ARG A 3 -14.74 2.61 -10.39
N SER A 4 -15.05 3.37 -9.34
CA SER A 4 -14.17 3.50 -8.17
C SER A 4 -14.29 2.27 -7.29
N VAL A 5 -13.16 1.59 -7.01
CA VAL A 5 -13.08 0.46 -6.06
C VAL A 5 -12.78 0.97 -4.64
N ILE A 6 -11.80 1.86 -4.51
CA ILE A 6 -11.47 2.55 -3.25
C ILE A 6 -11.30 4.04 -3.47
N GLY A 7 -11.72 4.84 -2.47
CA GLY A 7 -11.50 6.29 -2.44
C GLY A 7 -10.77 6.75 -1.16
N PRO A 8 -10.45 8.04 -1.07
CA PRO A 8 -9.81 8.62 0.12
C PRO A 8 -10.72 8.59 1.36
N ARG A 9 -10.15 8.52 2.56
CA ARG A 9 -10.90 8.56 3.83
C ARG A 9 -10.54 9.80 4.65
N HIS A 10 -11.44 10.79 4.70
CA HIS A 10 -11.20 12.15 5.25
C HIS A 10 -10.50 12.22 6.64
N LYS A 11 -10.69 11.23 7.51
CA LYS A 11 -10.11 11.18 8.88
C LYS A 11 -9.06 10.08 9.06
N SER A 12 -8.44 9.63 7.98
CA SER A 12 -7.44 8.57 7.99
C SER A 12 -6.13 9.04 7.33
N TRP A 13 -5.15 8.14 7.31
CA TRP A 13 -3.83 8.38 6.72
C TRP A 13 -3.87 8.47 5.18
N ASP A 14 -4.93 7.97 4.55
CA ASP A 14 -5.18 8.00 3.11
C ASP A 14 -6.30 8.99 2.73
N SER A 15 -6.29 10.16 3.37
CA SER A 15 -7.37 11.15 3.33
C SER A 15 -7.43 12.02 2.08
N TRP A 16 -6.30 12.24 1.41
CA TRP A 16 -6.24 13.13 0.25
C TRP A 16 -6.41 12.38 -1.07
N LYS A 17 -5.59 11.36 -1.32
CA LYS A 17 -5.67 10.52 -2.53
C LYS A 17 -5.16 9.11 -2.27
N VAL A 18 -5.58 8.19 -3.12
CA VAL A 18 -5.14 6.79 -3.14
C VAL A 18 -4.82 6.34 -4.55
N GLY A 19 -3.97 5.33 -4.66
CA GLY A 19 -3.69 4.67 -5.93
C GLY A 19 -3.06 3.30 -5.72
N ALA A 20 -3.25 2.41 -6.69
CA ALA A 20 -2.60 1.11 -6.71
C ALA A 20 -1.07 1.27 -6.66
N ALA A 21 -0.40 0.35 -5.98
CA ALA A 21 1.04 0.25 -5.98
C ALA A 21 1.46 -0.83 -7.00
N GLY A 22 2.01 -1.97 -6.53
CA GLY A 22 2.33 -3.09 -7.40
C GLY A 22 1.13 -4.00 -7.72
N THR A 23 1.42 -5.09 -8.43
CA THR A 23 0.42 -6.04 -8.92
C THR A 23 -0.33 -6.73 -7.76
N PRO A 24 -1.66 -6.92 -7.87
CA PRO A 24 -2.42 -7.73 -6.91
C PRO A 24 -1.81 -9.12 -6.71
N ILE A 25 -1.71 -9.54 -5.45
CA ILE A 25 -1.24 -10.88 -5.08
C ILE A 25 -2.46 -11.79 -4.98
N GLU A 26 -2.44 -12.85 -5.77
CA GLU A 26 -3.46 -13.88 -5.73
C GLU A 26 -3.36 -14.73 -4.45
N LEU A 27 -4.44 -14.80 -3.68
CA LEU A 27 -4.58 -15.65 -2.50
C LEU A 27 -5.86 -16.51 -2.58
N ASN A 28 -6.05 -17.41 -1.62
CA ASN A 28 -7.27 -18.22 -1.52
C ASN A 28 -8.45 -17.35 -1.04
N GLU A 29 -8.17 -16.37 -0.20
CA GLU A 29 -9.13 -15.46 0.42
C GLU A 29 -9.58 -14.32 -0.51
N GLY A 30 -8.84 -14.06 -1.59
CA GLY A 30 -9.08 -12.95 -2.50
C GLY A 30 -7.82 -12.41 -3.16
N TRP A 31 -7.88 -11.16 -3.61
CA TRP A 31 -6.76 -10.41 -4.16
C TRP A 31 -6.21 -9.44 -3.13
N LEU A 32 -5.00 -9.70 -2.62
CA LEU A 32 -4.30 -8.78 -1.73
C LEU A 32 -3.61 -7.70 -2.59
N CYS A 33 -4.10 -6.47 -2.49
CA CYS A 33 -3.55 -5.33 -3.22
C CYS A 33 -2.85 -4.38 -2.27
N ILE A 34 -1.61 -4.03 -2.60
CA ILE A 34 -0.89 -2.94 -1.93
C ILE A 34 -1.29 -1.64 -2.65
N TYR A 35 -1.57 -0.60 -1.87
CA TYR A 35 -1.90 0.72 -2.39
C TYR A 35 -1.15 1.80 -1.61
N HIS A 36 -0.88 2.92 -2.26
CA HIS A 36 -0.42 4.11 -1.57
C HIS A 36 -1.61 4.98 -1.18
N GLY A 37 -1.52 5.59 -0.01
CA GLY A 37 -2.43 6.60 0.48
C GLY A 37 -1.65 7.85 0.86
N VAL A 38 -2.27 9.01 0.63
CA VAL A 38 -1.65 10.30 0.91
C VAL A 38 -2.53 11.06 1.89
N SER A 39 -1.95 11.57 2.96
CA SER A 39 -2.67 12.42 3.91
C SER A 39 -2.75 13.87 3.40
N TYR A 40 -3.57 14.71 4.05
CA TYR A 40 -3.61 16.15 3.73
C TYR A 40 -2.30 16.87 4.04
N GLU A 41 -1.51 16.36 4.98
CA GLU A 41 -0.13 16.78 5.27
C GLU A 41 0.87 16.30 4.22
N LYS A 42 0.39 15.66 3.14
CA LYS A 42 1.17 15.14 2.01
C LYS A 42 2.16 14.03 2.39
N VAL A 43 1.87 13.29 3.47
CA VAL A 43 2.63 12.09 3.82
C VAL A 43 2.15 10.94 2.96
N TYR A 44 3.05 10.33 2.19
CA TYR A 44 2.74 9.12 1.41
C TYR A 44 3.09 7.90 2.24
N SER A 45 2.14 6.98 2.36
CA SER A 45 2.29 5.72 3.08
C SER A 45 1.69 4.57 2.28
N LEU A 46 2.02 3.33 2.62
CA LEU A 46 1.45 2.15 1.99
C LEU A 46 0.45 1.46 2.91
N GLY A 47 -0.59 0.88 2.31
CA GLY A 47 -1.58 0.05 2.98
C GLY A 47 -1.98 -1.14 2.12
N VAL A 48 -2.90 -1.94 2.64
CA VAL A 48 -3.42 -3.14 1.97
C VAL A 48 -4.94 -3.10 1.87
N VAL A 49 -5.46 -3.62 0.77
CA VAL A 49 -6.88 -3.89 0.56
C VAL A 49 -7.01 -5.32 0.06
N MET A 50 -7.94 -6.08 0.64
CA MET A 50 -8.34 -7.40 0.14
C MET A 50 -9.58 -7.21 -0.73
N LEU A 51 -9.52 -7.64 -1.98
CA LEU A 51 -10.65 -7.66 -2.90
C LEU A 51 -11.17 -9.08 -3.05
N ASP A 52 -12.45 -9.23 -3.37
CA ASP A 52 -13.07 -10.53 -3.61
C ASP A 52 -12.44 -11.22 -4.82
N LYS A 53 -12.36 -12.55 -4.75
CA LYS A 53 -11.63 -13.39 -5.71
C LYS A 53 -12.28 -13.36 -7.09
N ASP A 54 -13.60 -13.47 -7.10
CA ASP A 54 -14.42 -13.62 -8.31
C ASP A 54 -14.96 -12.26 -8.78
N ASP A 55 -15.15 -11.32 -7.84
CA ASP A 55 -15.61 -9.96 -8.12
C ASP A 55 -14.66 -8.90 -7.52
N PRO A 56 -13.57 -8.52 -8.22
CA PRO A 56 -12.58 -7.58 -7.68
C PRO A 56 -13.12 -6.15 -7.47
N GLU A 57 -14.36 -5.84 -7.86
CA GLU A 57 -15.01 -4.59 -7.50
C GLU A 57 -15.42 -4.54 -6.02
N LYS A 58 -15.52 -5.70 -5.37
CA LYS A 58 -15.94 -5.84 -3.98
C LYS A 58 -14.75 -5.84 -3.03
N VAL A 59 -14.67 -4.81 -2.21
CA VAL A 59 -13.68 -4.70 -1.12
C VAL A 59 -14.11 -5.58 0.05
N LEU A 60 -13.30 -6.57 0.42
CA LEU A 60 -13.50 -7.45 1.58
C LEU A 60 -12.95 -6.85 2.86
N SER A 61 -11.76 -6.24 2.80
CA SER A 61 -11.14 -5.55 3.94
C SER A 61 -10.14 -4.51 3.47
N ARG A 62 -9.82 -3.53 4.32
CA ARG A 62 -8.85 -2.47 4.03
C ARG A 62 -8.15 -2.07 5.32
N SER A 63 -6.83 -1.89 5.29
CA SER A 63 -6.06 -1.55 6.49
C SER A 63 -6.48 -0.21 7.10
N GLU A 64 -6.69 -0.19 8.42
CA GLU A 64 -6.99 1.04 9.16
C GLU A 64 -5.75 1.91 9.38
N LYS A 65 -4.58 1.26 9.45
CA LYS A 65 -3.26 1.90 9.59
C LYS A 65 -2.40 1.61 8.36
N PRO A 66 -1.38 2.43 8.08
CA PRO A 66 -0.39 2.09 7.08
C PRO A 66 0.39 0.84 7.50
N ILE A 67 0.78 0.02 6.51
CA ILE A 67 1.75 -1.07 6.71
C ILE A 67 3.19 -0.54 6.69
N LEU A 68 3.42 0.55 5.93
CA LEU A 68 4.71 1.23 5.82
C LEU A 68 4.46 2.74 5.77
N LYS A 69 5.21 3.51 6.56
CA LYS A 69 5.19 4.98 6.57
C LYS A 69 6.63 5.49 6.60
N PRO A 70 6.90 6.74 6.19
CA PRO A 70 8.23 7.33 6.26
C PRO A 70 8.70 7.43 7.72
N THR A 71 9.79 6.75 8.05
CA THR A 71 10.47 6.81 9.36
C THR A 71 11.96 7.05 9.22
N GLU A 72 12.57 6.50 8.18
CA GLU A 72 14.00 6.63 7.96
C GLU A 72 14.36 7.99 7.35
N ASP A 73 15.60 8.43 7.56
CA ASP A 73 16.07 9.73 7.05
C ASP A 73 15.97 9.82 5.52
N TYR A 74 16.25 8.73 4.80
CA TYR A 74 16.13 8.67 3.34
C TYR A 74 14.67 8.69 2.83
N GLU A 75 13.68 8.54 3.71
CA GLU A 75 12.24 8.62 3.38
C GLU A 75 11.65 9.98 3.78
N ARG A 76 12.24 10.62 4.80
CA ARG A 76 11.83 11.93 5.31
C ARG A 76 12.53 13.08 4.59
N TYR A 77 13.75 12.89 4.11
CA TYR A 77 14.58 13.93 3.51
C TYR A 77 14.99 13.54 2.08
N GLY A 78 14.58 14.35 1.10
CA GLY A 78 14.87 14.14 -0.32
C GLY A 78 14.16 15.18 -1.18
N LYS A 79 14.02 14.91 -2.48
CA LYS A 79 13.32 15.79 -3.43
C LYS A 79 11.86 16.05 -3.02
N VAL A 80 11.18 15.04 -2.51
CA VAL A 80 9.84 15.17 -1.92
C VAL A 80 9.89 14.55 -0.52
N PRO A 81 9.76 15.34 0.56
CA PRO A 81 9.88 14.82 1.92
C PRO A 81 8.67 13.96 2.30
N ASN A 82 8.89 13.02 3.23
CA ASN A 82 7.87 12.14 3.81
C ASN A 82 7.15 11.26 2.77
N VAL A 83 7.94 10.56 1.95
CA VAL A 83 7.42 9.66 0.91
C VAL A 83 7.96 8.25 1.07
N VAL A 84 7.03 7.29 1.17
CA VAL A 84 7.24 5.90 0.73
C VAL A 84 6.22 5.61 -0.37
N PHE A 85 6.70 5.26 -1.57
CA PHE A 85 5.85 5.03 -2.74
C PHE A 85 6.29 3.76 -3.48
N SER A 86 5.43 2.76 -3.58
CA SER A 86 5.75 1.49 -4.24
C SER A 86 5.13 1.40 -5.63
N CYS A 87 5.89 0.79 -6.54
CA CYS A 87 5.44 0.44 -7.89
C CYS A 87 5.50 -1.08 -8.14
N GLY A 88 5.91 -1.89 -7.16
CA GLY A 88 6.17 -3.29 -7.38
C GLY A 88 6.41 -4.08 -6.09
N ASN A 89 5.91 -5.30 -6.10
CA ASN A 89 6.05 -6.26 -5.02
C ASN A 89 6.19 -7.66 -5.63
N VAL A 90 6.93 -8.53 -4.94
CA VAL A 90 7.07 -9.94 -5.34
C VAL A 90 6.83 -10.83 -4.13
N LYS A 91 6.03 -11.88 -4.32
CA LYS A 91 5.85 -12.95 -3.34
C LYS A 91 6.90 -14.03 -3.60
N VAL A 92 7.75 -14.30 -2.63
CA VAL A 92 8.83 -15.30 -2.73
C VAL A 92 8.98 -15.98 -1.38
N ASP A 93 9.04 -17.31 -1.36
CA ASP A 93 9.31 -18.12 -0.17
C ASP A 93 8.46 -17.82 1.09
N GLY A 94 7.21 -17.39 0.90
CA GLY A 94 6.29 -17.04 2.01
C GLY A 94 6.32 -15.56 2.41
N GLU A 95 7.31 -14.82 1.93
CA GLU A 95 7.45 -13.39 2.13
C GLU A 95 6.88 -12.58 0.96
N VAL A 96 6.65 -11.30 1.22
CA VAL A 96 6.36 -10.29 0.22
C VAL A 96 7.44 -9.20 0.32
N LEU A 97 8.23 -9.08 -0.74
CA LEU A 97 9.19 -8.00 -0.89
C LEU A 97 8.50 -6.83 -1.61
N ILE A 98 8.43 -5.68 -0.94
CA ILE A 98 7.84 -4.45 -1.47
C ILE A 98 8.97 -3.50 -1.83
N TYR A 99 9.17 -3.25 -3.12
CA TYR A 99 10.13 -2.26 -3.61
C TYR A 99 9.47 -0.89 -3.65
N TYR A 100 10.14 0.11 -3.07
CA TYR A 100 9.55 1.44 -2.91
C TYR A 100 10.59 2.55 -3.04
N GLY A 101 10.13 3.71 -3.52
CA GLY A 101 10.89 4.95 -3.53
C GLY A 101 10.83 5.64 -2.17
N GLY A 102 11.98 6.07 -1.68
CA GLY A 102 12.13 6.92 -0.49
C GLY A 102 12.37 8.38 -0.89
N ALA A 103 11.53 9.28 -0.40
CA ALA A 103 11.63 10.73 -0.59
C ALA A 103 11.86 11.21 -2.05
N ASP A 104 11.31 10.49 -3.04
CA ASP A 104 11.56 10.69 -4.49
C ASP A 104 13.07 10.75 -4.87
N SER A 105 13.90 10.01 -4.13
CA SER A 105 15.37 10.14 -4.20
C SER A 105 16.12 8.82 -4.23
N VAL A 106 15.61 7.78 -3.56
CA VAL A 106 16.25 6.47 -3.46
C VAL A 106 15.28 5.33 -3.76
N LEU A 107 15.80 4.13 -4.02
CA LEU A 107 15.03 2.90 -4.10
C LEU A 107 15.38 1.99 -2.91
N CYS A 108 14.36 1.44 -2.27
CA CYS A 108 14.43 0.64 -1.05
C CYS A 108 13.60 -0.63 -1.19
N VAL A 109 13.75 -1.57 -0.24
CA VAL A 109 12.94 -2.77 -0.14
C VAL A 109 12.53 -3.00 1.31
N ALA A 110 11.25 -3.33 1.52
CA ALA A 110 10.74 -3.82 2.79
C ALA A 110 10.26 -5.27 2.62
N ALA A 111 10.63 -6.14 3.56
CA ALA A 111 10.19 -7.53 3.59
C ALA A 111 9.11 -7.70 4.66
N TYR A 112 8.05 -8.42 4.31
CA TYR A 112 6.97 -8.80 5.23
C TYR A 112 6.70 -10.29 5.08
N GLU A 113 6.40 -10.95 6.19
CA GLU A 113 5.73 -12.25 6.11
C GLU A 113 4.34 -12.04 5.50
N LEU A 114 3.90 -12.91 4.59
CA LEU A 114 2.61 -12.72 3.92
C LEU A 114 1.44 -12.58 4.91
N ASN A 115 1.50 -13.29 6.03
CA ASN A 115 0.47 -13.26 7.07
C ASN A 115 0.38 -11.93 7.83
N GLU A 116 1.43 -11.11 7.82
CA GLU A 116 1.41 -9.76 8.41
C GLU A 116 0.60 -8.78 7.56
N LEU A 117 0.50 -9.04 6.25
CA LEU A 117 -0.21 -8.19 5.30
C LEU A 117 -1.70 -8.53 5.18
N ILE A 118 -2.15 -9.67 5.71
CA ILE A 118 -3.57 -10.06 5.64
C ILE A 118 -4.33 -9.39 6.79
N PRO A 119 -5.30 -8.49 6.52
CA PRO A 119 -6.06 -7.86 7.59
C PRO A 119 -6.85 -8.92 8.37
N ARG A 120 -6.66 -8.95 9.70
CA ARG A 120 -7.43 -9.84 10.58
C ARG A 120 -8.87 -9.33 10.69
N LYS A 121 -9.84 -10.25 10.62
CA LYS A 121 -11.28 -9.97 10.80
C LYS A 121 -11.58 -9.52 12.22
#